data_AF-A0A662PM46-F1
#
_entry.id   AF-A0A662PM46-F1
#
_cell.length_a   1.000
_cell.length_b   1.000
_cell.length_c   1.000
_cell.angle_alpha   90.00
_cell.angle_beta   90.00
_cell.angle_gamma   90.00
#
_symmetry.space_group_name_H-M   'P 1'
#
loop_
_entity.id
_entity.type
_entity.pdbx_description
1 polymer ?
#
loop_
_entity_poly.entity_id
_entity_poly.type
_entity_poly.pdbx_seq_one_letter_code
_entity_poly.pdbx_strand_id
1 'polypeptide(L)'
;MKDKAMAFEDLWNQVVKVIREGRVSSRIIRTIYGDWIEIRLSSLGLAIWPHVSSNDLKFLNRLLAKILRDHGAIIKKSNGVRWVFIPLSSIPIDEKSTRRKLKKAAERRRVMVEEVWVWSW
;
A
#
# COMPACT_ATOMS: atom_id res chain seq x y z
N MET A 1 21.46 -15.66 -12.56
CA MET A 1 20.64 -14.46 -12.89
C MET A 1 19.14 -14.73 -12.75
N LYS A 2 18.64 -15.90 -13.17
CA LYS A 2 17.23 -16.32 -12.97
C LYS A 2 16.79 -16.34 -11.49
N ASP A 3 17.64 -16.78 -10.57
CA ASP A 3 17.29 -16.88 -9.14
C ASP A 3 17.08 -15.53 -8.47
N LYS A 4 17.79 -14.49 -8.95
CA LYS A 4 17.57 -13.11 -8.48
C LYS A 4 16.25 -12.56 -9.03
N ALA A 5 15.91 -12.82 -10.28
CA ALA A 5 14.65 -12.37 -10.86
C ALA A 5 13.44 -13.00 -10.15
N MET A 6 13.52 -14.30 -9.85
CA MET A 6 12.49 -15.03 -9.11
C MET A 6 12.25 -14.42 -7.71
N ALA A 7 13.33 -14.11 -6.97
CA ALA A 7 13.23 -13.46 -5.66
C ALA A 7 12.64 -12.03 -5.71
N PHE A 8 12.81 -11.31 -6.81
CA PHE A 8 12.25 -9.96 -6.99
C PHE A 8 10.75 -10.00 -7.26
N GLU A 9 10.31 -10.91 -8.14
CA GLU A 9 8.88 -11.12 -8.43
C GLU A 9 8.13 -11.61 -7.19
N ASP A 10 8.74 -12.52 -6.42
CA ASP A 10 8.18 -13.01 -5.16
C ASP A 10 7.97 -11.88 -4.14
N LEU A 11 8.93 -10.95 -4.04
CA LEU A 11 8.83 -9.80 -3.14
C LEU A 11 7.76 -8.80 -3.63
N TRP A 12 7.61 -8.59 -4.94
CA TRP A 12 6.50 -7.80 -5.46
C TRP A 12 5.14 -8.42 -5.15
N ASN A 13 5.00 -9.74 -5.32
CA ASN A 13 3.78 -10.46 -4.96
C ASN A 13 3.44 -10.33 -3.47
N GLN A 14 4.45 -10.31 -2.59
CA GLN A 14 4.26 -10.01 -1.16
C GLN A 14 3.76 -8.58 -0.92
N VAL A 15 4.32 -7.58 -1.62
CA VAL A 15 3.84 -6.19 -1.55
C VAL A 15 2.36 -6.12 -1.93
N VAL A 16 1.99 -6.71 -3.08
CA VAL A 16 0.62 -6.75 -3.57
C VAL A 16 -0.30 -7.42 -2.55
N LYS A 17 0.11 -8.56 -1.98
CA LYS A 17 -0.66 -9.29 -0.97
C LYS A 17 -0.91 -8.44 0.28
N VAL A 18 0.14 -7.82 0.82
CA VAL A 18 0.06 -6.93 2.00
C VAL A 18 -0.93 -5.78 1.78
N ILE A 19 -0.89 -5.15 0.59
CA ILE A 19 -1.80 -4.08 0.21
C ILE A 19 -3.24 -4.60 0.08
N ARG A 20 -3.46 -5.70 -0.66
CA ARG A 20 -4.80 -6.27 -0.90
C ARG A 20 -5.48 -6.75 0.38
N GLU A 21 -4.71 -7.28 1.32
CA GLU A 21 -5.19 -7.73 2.62
C GLU A 21 -5.42 -6.58 3.61
N GLY A 22 -4.95 -5.36 3.29
CA GLY A 22 -5.12 -4.18 4.15
C GLY A 22 -4.29 -4.24 5.42
N ARG A 23 -3.16 -4.95 5.40
CA ARG A 23 -2.25 -5.09 6.57
C ARG A 23 -1.49 -3.81 6.90
N VAL A 24 -1.54 -2.82 6.02
CA VAL A 24 -0.84 -1.54 6.17
C VAL A 24 -1.83 -0.40 6.01
N SER A 25 -1.73 0.59 6.91
CA SER A 25 -2.45 1.84 6.76
C SER A 25 -2.04 2.53 5.46
N SER A 26 -3.00 2.72 4.57
CA SER A 26 -2.81 3.28 3.24
C SER A 26 -3.95 4.24 2.92
N ARG A 27 -3.67 5.19 2.03
CA ARG A 27 -4.66 6.15 1.50
C ARG A 27 -4.68 6.05 -0.01
N ILE A 28 -5.86 6.05 -0.61
CA ILE A 28 -6.00 6.23 -2.06
C ILE A 28 -6.05 7.73 -2.35
N ILE A 29 -5.22 8.19 -3.28
CA ILE A 29 -5.14 9.57 -3.75
C ILE A 29 -5.45 9.58 -5.24
N ARG A 30 -6.36 10.46 -5.63
CA ARG A 30 -6.73 10.65 -7.03
C ARG A 30 -6.11 11.93 -7.56
N THR A 31 -5.52 11.86 -8.74
CA THR A 31 -4.89 12.99 -9.40
C THR A 31 -5.29 13.01 -10.87
N ILE A 32 -5.01 14.12 -11.56
CA ILE A 32 -5.17 14.20 -13.02
C ILE A 32 -4.30 13.17 -13.77
N TYR A 33 -3.25 12.66 -13.14
CA TYR A 33 -2.32 11.67 -13.70
C TYR A 33 -2.68 10.22 -13.30
N GLY A 34 -3.81 10.02 -12.62
CA GLY A 34 -4.30 8.71 -12.20
C GLY A 34 -4.45 8.55 -10.69
N ASP A 35 -4.78 7.32 -10.29
CA ASP A 35 -5.03 6.92 -8.91
C ASP A 35 -3.79 6.26 -8.30
N TRP A 36 -3.49 6.62 -7.06
CA TRP A 36 -2.28 6.21 -6.35
C TRP A 36 -2.61 5.70 -4.95
N ILE A 37 -1.82 4.74 -4.47
CA ILE A 37 -1.84 4.30 -3.09
C ILE A 37 -0.66 4.96 -2.37
N GLU A 38 -0.96 5.82 -1.39
CA GLU A 38 0.01 6.43 -0.48
C GLU A 38 0.22 5.54 0.75
N ILE A 39 1.48 5.18 1.02
CA ILE A 39 1.90 4.34 2.14
C ILE A 39 3.24 4.83 2.70
N ARG A 40 3.46 4.68 4.02
CA ARG A 40 4.81 4.86 4.59
C ARG A 40 5.70 3.66 4.25
N LEU A 41 6.88 3.90 3.69
CA LEU A 41 7.82 2.83 3.30
C LEU A 41 8.16 1.91 4.48
N SER A 42 8.38 2.48 5.67
CA SER A 42 8.69 1.71 6.88
C SER A 42 7.54 0.81 7.31
N SER A 43 6.29 1.28 7.22
CA SER A 43 5.10 0.49 7.54
C SER A 43 4.91 -0.64 6.54
N LEU A 44 5.17 -0.39 5.26
CA LEU A 44 5.15 -1.45 4.24
C LEU A 44 6.24 -2.49 4.48
N GLY A 45 7.47 -2.05 4.77
CA GLY A 45 8.57 -2.94 5.10
C GLY A 45 8.29 -3.80 6.33
N LEU A 46 7.74 -3.22 7.39
CA LEU A 46 7.37 -3.97 8.61
C LEU A 46 6.25 -4.99 8.37
N ALA A 47 5.30 -4.70 7.48
CA ALA A 47 4.25 -5.66 7.16
C ALA A 47 4.74 -6.84 6.31
N ILE A 48 5.80 -6.65 5.53
CA ILE A 48 6.47 -7.71 4.77
C ILE A 48 7.41 -8.50 5.70
N TRP A 49 8.15 -7.80 6.55
CA TRP A 49 9.12 -8.36 7.49
C TRP A 49 8.79 -7.94 8.94
N PRO A 50 7.86 -8.62 9.62
CA PRO A 50 7.39 -8.18 10.95
C PRO A 50 8.39 -8.39 12.10
N HIS A 51 9.39 -9.26 11.92
CA HIS A 51 10.31 -9.66 13.00
C HIS A 51 11.75 -9.16 12.83
N VAL A 52 12.00 -8.26 11.87
CA VAL A 52 13.36 -7.75 11.62
C VAL A 52 13.70 -6.59 12.54
N SER A 53 14.99 -6.47 12.88
CA SER A 53 15.47 -5.34 13.68
C SER A 53 15.34 -4.02 12.93
N SER A 54 15.36 -2.89 13.66
CA SER A 54 15.34 -1.55 13.04
C SER A 54 16.50 -1.32 12.06
N ASN A 55 17.66 -1.93 12.29
CA ASN A 55 18.82 -1.81 11.41
C ASN A 55 18.65 -2.62 10.13
N ASP A 56 18.17 -3.86 10.23
CA ASP A 56 17.92 -4.72 9.07
C ASP A 56 16.79 -4.16 8.21
N LEU A 57 15.75 -3.62 8.86
CA LEU A 57 14.64 -2.95 8.17
C LEU A 57 15.12 -1.78 7.31
N LYS A 58 16.14 -1.03 7.73
CA LYS A 58 16.72 0.05 6.89
C LYS A 58 17.35 -0.51 5.62
N PHE A 59 18.03 -1.64 5.70
CA PHE A 59 18.63 -2.30 4.53
C PHE A 59 17.56 -2.87 3.61
N LEU A 60 16.61 -3.63 4.17
CA LEU A 60 15.49 -4.22 3.42
C LEU A 60 14.62 -3.17 2.75
N ASN A 61 14.41 -2.02 3.39
CA ASN A 61 13.70 -0.89 2.77
C ASN A 61 14.42 -0.31 1.54
N ARG A 62 15.74 -0.46 1.41
CA ARG A 62 16.45 -0.05 0.18
C ARG A 62 16.13 -1.01 -0.97
N LEU A 63 16.07 -2.31 -0.69
CA LEU A 63 15.65 -3.33 -1.65
C LEU A 63 14.19 -3.14 -2.06
N LEU A 64 13.30 -2.98 -1.06
CA LEU A 64 11.88 -2.70 -1.29
C LEU A 64 11.69 -1.43 -2.13
N ALA A 65 12.42 -0.36 -1.83
CA ALA A 65 12.38 0.87 -2.61
C ALA A 65 12.83 0.70 -4.07
N LYS A 66 13.72 -0.26 -4.36
CA LYS A 66 14.12 -0.58 -5.73
C LYS A 66 12.96 -1.25 -6.48
N ILE A 67 12.42 -2.32 -5.92
CA ILE A 67 11.29 -3.06 -6.52
C ILE A 67 10.08 -2.14 -6.72
N LEU A 68 9.74 -1.34 -5.73
CA LEU A 68 8.64 -0.37 -5.84
C LEU A 68 8.82 0.56 -7.04
N ARG A 69 10.04 1.08 -7.28
CA ARG A 69 10.32 1.94 -8.43
C ARG A 69 10.25 1.19 -9.76
N ASP A 70 10.72 -0.06 -9.78
CA ASP A 70 10.64 -0.92 -10.97
C ASP A 70 9.17 -1.14 -11.40
N HIS A 71 8.23 -1.11 -10.45
CA HIS A 71 6.77 -1.14 -10.70
C HIS A 71 6.10 0.24 -10.76
N GLY A 72 6.88 1.32 -10.99
CA GLY A 72 6.36 2.67 -11.24
C GLY A 72 6.00 3.49 -10.00
N ALA A 73 6.36 3.02 -8.79
CA ALA A 73 6.10 3.78 -7.58
C ALA A 73 7.05 4.97 -7.42
N ILE A 74 6.52 6.08 -6.91
CA ILE A 74 7.27 7.28 -6.58
C ILE A 74 7.55 7.27 -5.07
N ILE A 75 8.79 7.58 -4.67
CA ILE A 75 9.17 7.65 -3.26
C ILE A 75 9.63 9.07 -2.94
N LYS A 76 8.94 9.74 -2.00
CA LYS A 76 9.28 11.09 -1.55
C LYS A 76 9.54 11.12 -0.05
N LYS A 77 10.50 11.94 0.37
CA LYS A 77 10.74 12.22 1.79
C LYS A 77 9.99 13.50 2.18
N SER A 78 9.18 13.45 3.22
CA SER A 78 8.50 14.61 3.80
C SER A 78 8.45 14.46 5.31
N ASN A 79 8.83 15.50 6.06
CA ASN A 79 8.87 15.51 7.53
C ASN A 79 9.63 14.30 8.13
N GLY A 80 10.77 13.93 7.55
CA GLY A 80 11.56 12.77 7.98
C GLY A 80 11.01 11.40 7.57
N VAL A 81 9.78 11.33 7.05
CA VAL A 81 9.10 10.09 6.64
C VAL A 81 9.30 9.86 5.14
N ARG A 82 9.59 8.61 4.75
CA ARG A 82 9.58 8.19 3.34
C ARG A 82 8.19 7.68 2.99
N TRP A 83 7.50 8.43 2.13
CA TRP A 83 6.22 8.08 1.55
C TRP A 83 6.43 7.42 0.20
N VAL A 84 5.66 6.37 -0.05
CA VAL A 84 5.59 5.62 -1.29
C VAL A 84 4.23 5.88 -1.91
N PHE A 85 4.22 6.21 -3.19
CA PHE A 85 3.04 6.41 -4.02
C PHE A 85 3.06 5.34 -5.11
N ILE A 86 2.22 4.31 -4.96
CA ILE A 86 2.17 3.18 -5.90
C ILE A 86 1.00 3.41 -6.85
N PRO A 87 1.18 3.37 -8.19
CA PRO A 87 0.07 3.48 -9.13
C PRO A 87 -0.96 2.38 -8.85
N LEU A 88 -2.24 2.71 -8.81
CA LEU A 88 -3.27 1.70 -8.60
C LEU A 88 -3.31 0.69 -9.77
N SER A 89 -2.96 1.16 -10.98
CA SER A 89 -2.84 0.34 -12.20
C SER A 89 -1.72 -0.70 -12.15
N SER A 90 -0.69 -0.52 -11.30
CA SER A 90 0.41 -1.48 -11.17
C SER A 90 0.05 -2.65 -10.24
N ILE A 91 -1.00 -2.50 -9.41
CA ILE A 91 -1.47 -3.58 -8.57
C ILE A 91 -2.40 -4.45 -9.42
N PRO A 92 -2.13 -5.77 -9.57
CA PRO A 92 -3.05 -6.68 -10.25
C PRO A 92 -4.30 -6.84 -9.37
N ILE A 93 -5.23 -5.93 -9.60
CA ILE A 93 -6.52 -5.86 -8.94
C ILE A 93 -7.50 -6.65 -9.80
N ASP A 94 -7.97 -7.77 -9.26
CA ASP A 94 -9.11 -8.47 -9.80
C ASP A 94 -10.34 -7.54 -9.66
N GLU A 95 -10.84 -6.98 -10.77
CA GLU A 95 -11.84 -5.90 -10.83
C GLU A 95 -13.05 -6.16 -9.94
N LYS A 96 -13.47 -7.43 -9.81
CA LYS A 96 -14.60 -7.86 -8.96
C LYS A 96 -14.36 -7.64 -7.46
N SER A 97 -13.13 -7.81 -6.98
CA SER A 97 -12.81 -7.76 -5.55
C SER A 97 -12.73 -6.34 -5.01
N THR A 98 -12.22 -5.40 -5.81
CA THR A 98 -12.02 -4.00 -5.42
C THR A 98 -13.31 -3.20 -5.50
N ARG A 99 -14.17 -3.44 -6.50
CA ARG A 99 -15.52 -2.84 -6.54
C ARG A 99 -16.31 -3.20 -5.28
N ARG A 100 -16.19 -4.44 -4.80
CA ARG A 100 -16.88 -4.94 -3.59
C ARG A 100 -16.28 -4.38 -2.29
N LYS A 101 -14.94 -4.28 -2.19
CA LYS A 101 -14.27 -3.69 -1.00
C LYS A 101 -14.45 -2.17 -0.92
N LEU A 102 -14.34 -1.44 -2.04
CA LEU A 102 -14.58 0.00 -2.10
C LEU A 102 -16.05 0.34 -1.83
N LYS A 103 -17.00 -0.44 -2.38
CA LYS A 103 -18.42 -0.32 -2.05
C LYS A 103 -18.65 -0.51 -0.55
N LYS A 104 -18.14 -1.60 0.04
CA LYS A 104 -18.24 -1.83 1.50
C LYS A 104 -17.59 -0.74 2.35
N ALA A 105 -16.45 -0.18 1.95
CA ALA A 105 -15.79 0.88 2.69
C ALA A 105 -16.58 2.21 2.62
N ALA A 106 -17.18 2.53 1.47
CA ALA A 106 -18.07 3.67 1.32
C ALA A 106 -19.38 3.49 2.11
N GLU A 107 -19.95 2.28 2.10
CA GLU A 107 -21.16 1.91 2.85
C GLU A 107 -20.94 2.03 4.35
N ARG A 108 -19.80 1.54 4.87
CA ARG A 108 -19.42 1.69 6.29
C ARG A 108 -19.23 3.16 6.70
N ARG A 109 -18.72 4.02 5.81
CA ARG A 109 -18.61 5.46 6.09
C ARG A 109 -19.97 6.14 6.12
N ARG A 110 -20.91 5.71 5.28
CA ARG A 110 -22.26 6.26 5.23
C ARG A 110 -23.06 5.91 6.48
N VAL A 111 -22.98 4.65 6.94
CA VAL A 111 -23.60 4.18 8.19
C VAL A 111 -23.05 4.93 9.41
N MET A 112 -21.73 5.14 9.49
CA MET A 112 -21.13 5.93 10.58
C MET A 112 -21.64 7.38 10.61
N VAL A 113 -21.88 8.01 9.46
CA VAL A 113 -22.44 9.37 9.42
C VAL A 113 -23.91 9.35 9.84
N GLU A 114 -24.71 8.41 9.37
CA GLU A 114 -26.11 8.29 9.80
C GLU A 114 -26.25 8.02 11.31
N GLU A 115 -25.48 7.08 11.88
CA GLU A 115 -25.55 6.77 13.32
C GLU A 115 -25.14 7.96 14.20
N VAL A 116 -24.13 8.75 13.80
CA VAL A 116 -23.66 9.92 14.57
C VAL A 116 -24.65 11.09 14.48
N TRP A 117 -25.34 11.27 13.35
CA TRP A 117 -26.35 12.31 13.19
C TRP A 117 -27.66 12.00 13.93
N VAL A 118 -27.99 10.72 14.16
CA VAL A 118 -29.18 10.30 14.92
C VAL A 118 -29.04 10.54 16.43
N TRP A 119 -27.81 10.61 16.96
CA TRP A 119 -27.54 10.89 18.38
C TRP A 119 -27.46 12.39 18.73
N SER A 120 -27.65 13.27 17.74
CA SER A 120 -27.55 14.73 17.93
C SER A 120 -28.91 15.43 18.00
N TRP A 121 -29.98 14.71 18.34
CA TRP A 121 -31.34 15.22 18.55
C TRP A 121 -31.86 14.83 19.93
#